data_AF-A0A379YB84-F1
#
_entry.id   AF-A0A379YB84-F1
#
_cell.length_a   1.000
_cell.length_b   1.000
_cell.length_c   1.000
_cell.angle_alpha   90.00
_cell.angle_beta   90.00
_cell.angle_gamma   90.00
#
_symmetry.space_group_name_H-M   'P 1'
#
loop_
_entity.id
_entity.type
_entity.pdbx_description
1 polymer ?
#
loop_
_entity_poly.entity_id
_entity_poly.type
_entity_poly.pdbx_seq_one_letter_code
_entity_poly.pdbx_strand_id
1 'polypeptide(L)'
;MLPFGTAHWRQPNYDFREPHKGRDLKVYAIRGNWALKKGFMRPGAAGYLDEVTQPGEEVFCRCYLTYIYNVRSLPDEMKTDKWKKFTEGNLSVGRRTANFEGIRTGG
;
A
#
# COMPACT_ATOMS: atom_id res chain seq x y z
N MET A 1 -7.47 0.42 -3.99
CA MET A 1 -6.57 1.57 -4.11
C MET A 1 -6.47 2.15 -2.73
N LEU A 2 -5.27 2.18 -2.13
CA LEU A 2 -5.04 2.69 -0.78
C LEU A 2 -4.02 3.82 -0.83
N PRO A 3 -4.22 4.96 -0.17
CA PRO A 3 -3.21 6.01 -0.11
C PRO A 3 -2.11 5.68 0.92
N PHE A 4 -0.91 6.10 0.59
CA PHE A 4 0.25 6.19 1.46
C PHE A 4 0.61 7.67 1.58
N GLY A 5 0.62 8.21 2.79
CA GLY A 5 0.89 9.62 3.02
C GLY A 5 2.37 9.89 3.28
N THR A 6 2.93 10.91 2.63
CA THR A 6 4.25 11.45 2.96
C THR A 6 4.09 12.89 3.40
N ALA A 7 4.68 13.25 4.55
CA ALA A 7 4.69 14.62 5.05
C ALA A 7 6.11 15.21 4.94
N HIS A 8 6.21 16.48 4.53
CA HIS A 8 7.51 17.15 4.30
C HIS A 8 8.21 17.66 5.57
N TRP A 9 7.87 17.14 6.74
CA TRP A 9 8.37 17.65 8.03
C TRP A 9 9.90 17.59 8.21
N ARG A 10 10.59 16.77 7.41
CA ARG A 10 12.06 16.67 7.42
C ARG A 10 12.74 17.71 6.53
N GLN A 11 11.99 18.54 5.80
CA GLN A 11 12.57 19.54 4.91
C GLN A 11 13.07 20.76 5.71
N PRO A 12 14.30 21.23 5.47
CA PRO A 12 14.80 22.46 6.07
C PRO A 12 13.89 23.64 5.70
N ASN A 13 13.58 24.50 6.68
CA ASN A 13 12.74 25.70 6.52
C ASN A 13 11.28 25.44 6.10
N TYR A 14 10.77 24.21 6.25
CA TYR A 14 9.35 23.92 6.10
C TYR A 14 8.66 23.99 7.46
N ASP A 15 7.74 24.94 7.62
CA ASP A 15 6.89 25.05 8.81
C ASP A 15 5.77 24.01 8.75
N PHE A 16 6.12 22.77 9.13
CA PHE A 16 5.17 21.68 9.23
C PHE A 16 4.46 21.74 10.59
N ARG A 17 3.16 21.52 10.60
CA ARG A 17 2.42 21.38 11.85
C ARG A 17 2.68 20.00 12.44
N GLU A 18 2.90 19.91 13.75
CA GLU A 18 2.97 18.66 14.54
C GLU A 18 1.91 17.59 14.14
N PRO A 19 0.62 17.95 13.86
CA PRO A 19 -0.39 17.00 13.41
C PRO A 19 -0.06 16.23 12.12
N HIS A 20 0.77 16.78 11.22
CA HIS A 20 1.11 16.15 9.93
C HIS A 20 2.30 15.19 10.05
N LYS A 21 3.21 15.41 11.00
CA LYS A 21 4.29 14.48 11.32
C LYS A 21 3.73 13.10 11.69
N GLY A 22 2.62 13.07 12.42
CA GLY A 22 1.91 11.85 12.79
C GLY A 22 1.25 11.11 11.62
N ARG A 23 1.23 11.68 10.40
CA ARG A 23 0.65 11.07 9.19
C ARG A 23 1.71 10.54 8.21
N ASP A 24 2.97 10.88 8.44
CA ASP A 24 4.09 10.49 7.59
C ASP A 24 4.26 8.97 7.53
N LEU A 25 4.44 8.45 6.32
CA LEU A 25 4.63 7.03 6.00
C LEU A 25 3.47 6.12 6.45
N LYS A 26 2.29 6.67 6.73
CA LYS A 26 1.10 5.88 7.09
C LYS A 26 0.34 5.44 5.84
N VAL A 27 -0.14 4.20 5.86
CA VAL A 27 -1.05 3.64 4.85
C VAL A 27 -2.47 3.64 5.40
N TYR A 28 -3.39 4.31 4.71
CA TYR A 28 -4.79 4.37 5.10
C TYR A 28 -5.64 3.45 4.22
N ALA A 29 -6.73 2.94 4.77
CA ALA A 29 -7.73 2.21 4.00
C ALA A 29 -8.68 3.19 3.26
N ILE A 30 -9.04 2.90 2.00
CA ILE A 30 -10.18 3.56 1.34
C ILE A 30 -11.39 2.63 1.46
N ARG A 31 -12.52 3.15 1.94
CA ARG A 31 -13.76 2.38 2.05
C ARG A 31 -14.21 1.86 0.68
N GLY A 32 -14.83 0.68 0.69
CA GLY A 32 -15.39 0.09 -0.52
C GLY A 32 -14.38 -0.36 -1.58
N ASN A 33 -13.07 -0.31 -1.31
CA ASN A 33 -12.07 -0.78 -2.27
C ASN A 33 -12.18 -2.30 -2.50
N TRP A 34 -11.75 -2.74 -3.69
CA TRP A 34 -11.92 -4.14 -4.14
C TRP A 34 -11.26 -5.17 -3.21
N ALA A 35 -10.10 -4.84 -2.63
CA ALA A 35 -9.34 -5.79 -1.80
C ALA A 35 -10.00 -5.97 -0.43
N LEU A 36 -10.59 -4.91 0.14
CA LEU A 36 -11.47 -5.02 1.32
C LEU A 36 -12.69 -5.88 1.00
N LYS A 37 -13.39 -5.60 -0.11
CA LYS A 37 -14.57 -6.36 -0.55
C LYS A 37 -14.30 -7.85 -0.75
N LYS A 38 -13.10 -8.21 -1.23
CA LYS A 38 -12.68 -9.62 -1.39
C LYS A 38 -12.17 -10.26 -0.10
N GLY A 39 -12.01 -9.49 0.98
CA GLY A 39 -11.42 -9.94 2.24
C GLY A 39 -9.93 -10.28 2.13
N PHE A 40 -9.21 -9.65 1.19
CA PHE A 40 -7.76 -9.84 1.01
C PHE A 40 -6.93 -8.90 1.87
N MET A 41 -7.50 -7.75 2.24
CA MET A 41 -6.88 -6.83 3.17
C MET A 41 -7.81 -6.48 4.33
N ARG A 42 -7.24 -5.89 5.37
CA ARG A 42 -7.92 -5.21 6.47
C ARG A 42 -7.35 -3.80 6.65
N PRO A 43 -8.07 -2.86 7.30
CA PRO A 43 -7.50 -1.57 7.67
C PRO A 43 -6.25 -1.75 8.54
N GLY A 44 -5.25 -0.90 8.33
CA GLY A 44 -4.07 -0.84 9.18
C GLY A 44 -4.32 0.02 10.41
N ALA A 45 -3.29 0.18 11.25
CA ALA A 45 -3.38 0.99 12.47
C ALA A 45 -3.72 2.47 12.21
N ALA A 46 -3.44 2.98 11.00
CA ALA A 46 -3.79 4.34 10.60
C ALA A 46 -5.28 4.56 10.28
N GLY A 47 -6.08 3.49 10.23
CA GLY A 47 -7.52 3.60 9.98
C GLY A 47 -7.87 3.91 8.52
N TYR A 48 -8.95 4.67 8.33
CA TYR A 48 -9.44 5.03 7.00
C TYR A 48 -9.00 6.45 6.59
N LEU A 49 -8.86 6.66 5.28
CA LEU A 49 -8.44 7.96 4.75
C LEU A 49 -9.49 9.05 5.02
N ASP A 50 -10.77 8.71 5.02
CA ASP A 50 -11.87 9.67 5.23
C ASP A 50 -12.04 10.10 6.69
N GLU A 51 -11.26 9.53 7.61
CA GLU A 51 -11.24 9.89 9.03
C GLU A 51 -10.17 10.94 9.36
N VAL A 52 -9.36 11.34 8.37
CA VAL A 52 -8.30 12.35 8.53
C VAL A 52 -8.47 13.51 7.56
N THR A 53 -7.99 14.68 7.94
CA THR A 53 -7.87 15.83 7.04
C THR A 53 -7.02 15.46 5.82
N GLN A 54 -7.50 15.75 4.62
CA GLN A 54 -6.82 15.35 3.39
C GLN A 54 -5.57 16.19 3.14
N PRO A 55 -4.53 15.63 2.51
CA PRO A 55 -3.40 16.42 2.06
C PRO A 55 -3.82 17.56 1.13
N GLY A 56 -3.36 18.77 1.44
CA GLY A 56 -3.73 19.99 0.71
C GLY A 56 -4.97 20.74 1.23
N GLU A 57 -5.71 20.21 2.21
CA GLU A 57 -6.85 20.94 2.81
C GLU A 57 -6.42 22.03 3.79
N GLU A 58 -5.34 21.82 4.55
CA GLU A 58 -4.85 22.83 5.50
C GLU A 58 -3.99 23.89 4.80
N VAL A 59 -4.11 25.15 5.21
CA VAL A 59 -3.31 26.26 4.69
C VAL A 59 -1.82 25.94 4.83
N PHE A 60 -1.07 26.11 3.74
CA PHE A 60 0.36 25.78 3.60
C PHE A 60 0.73 24.27 3.71
N CYS A 61 -0.25 23.37 3.74
CA CYS A 61 0.01 21.93 3.66
C CYS A 61 0.55 21.54 2.28
N ARG A 62 1.71 20.89 2.25
CA ARG A 62 2.35 20.34 1.04
C ARG A 62 2.46 18.82 1.08
N CYS A 63 1.72 18.17 1.98
CA CYS A 63 1.65 16.72 2.02
C CYS A 63 1.04 16.20 0.72
N TYR A 64 1.39 14.96 0.35
CA TYR A 64 0.75 14.27 -0.77
C TYR A 64 0.49 12.81 -0.39
N LEU A 65 -0.40 12.18 -1.17
CA LEU A 65 -0.69 10.76 -1.09
C LEU A 65 -0.18 10.06 -2.34
N THR A 66 0.37 8.87 -2.17
CA THR A 66 0.67 7.94 -3.25
C THR A 66 -0.25 6.74 -3.14
N TYR A 67 -0.85 6.31 -4.24
CA TYR A 67 -1.76 5.17 -4.21
C TYR A 67 -1.04 3.82 -4.38
N ILE A 68 -1.38 2.88 -3.50
CA ILE A 68 -1.04 1.46 -3.59
C ILE A 68 -2.20 0.74 -4.30
N TYR A 69 -1.88 0.13 -5.44
CA TYR A 69 -2.87 -0.49 -6.33
C TYR A 69 -3.00 -2.00 -6.17
N ASN A 70 -2.02 -2.65 -5.54
CA ASN A 70 -1.97 -4.11 -5.41
C ASN A 70 -1.76 -4.54 -3.95
N VAL A 71 -2.26 -5.73 -3.60
CA VAL A 71 -2.20 -6.26 -2.21
C VAL A 71 -0.77 -6.68 -1.82
N ARG A 72 0.09 -7.01 -2.79
CA ARG A 72 1.50 -7.41 -2.52
C ARG A 72 2.30 -6.26 -1.91
N SER A 73 2.07 -5.04 -2.38
CA SER A 73 2.72 -3.80 -1.93
C SER A 73 2.12 -3.23 -0.64
N LEU A 74 1.09 -3.86 -0.05
CA LEU A 74 0.58 -3.44 1.24
C LEU A 74 1.57 -3.81 2.36
N PRO A 75 1.53 -3.07 3.49
CA PRO A 75 2.13 -3.54 4.73
C PRO A 75 1.58 -4.91 5.16
N ASP A 76 2.39 -5.73 5.82
CA ASP A 76 2.03 -7.11 6.17
C ASP A 76 0.89 -7.18 7.18
N GLU A 77 0.81 -6.22 8.08
CA GLU A 77 -0.28 -6.06 9.04
C GLU A 77 -1.62 -5.75 8.37
N MET A 78 -1.64 -5.33 7.11
CA MET A 78 -2.86 -5.12 6.35
C MET A 78 -3.23 -6.33 5.49
N LYS A 79 -2.33 -7.30 5.31
CA LYS A 79 -2.57 -8.53 4.54
C LYS A 79 -3.27 -9.58 5.40
N THR A 80 -4.39 -10.09 4.90
CA THR A 80 -5.15 -11.16 5.58
C THR A 80 -4.55 -12.54 5.31
N ASP A 81 -4.87 -13.52 6.14
CA ASP A 81 -4.47 -14.91 5.90
C ASP A 81 -5.12 -15.48 4.64
N LYS A 82 -6.32 -15.00 4.29
CA LYS A 82 -6.98 -15.33 3.01
C LYS A 82 -6.10 -14.91 1.83
N TRP A 83 -5.51 -13.72 1.88
CA TRP A 83 -4.58 -13.27 0.86
C TRP A 83 -3.31 -14.12 0.81
N LYS A 84 -2.69 -14.42 1.98
CA LYS A 84 -1.47 -15.25 2.05
C LYS A 84 -1.69 -16.62 1.41
N LYS A 85 -2.79 -17.30 1.80
CA LYS A 85 -3.20 -18.59 1.21
C LYS A 85 -3.48 -18.49 -0.29
N PHE A 86 -4.14 -17.41 -0.73
CA PHE A 86 -4.36 -17.17 -2.17
C PHE A 86 -3.04 -17.03 -2.93
N THR A 87 -2.04 -16.35 -2.38
CA THR A 87 -0.73 -16.22 -3.04
C THR A 87 0.09 -17.52 -3.02
N GLU A 88 0.05 -18.27 -1.92
CA GLU A 88 0.73 -19.58 -1.80
C GLU A 88 0.15 -20.60 -2.79
N GLY A 89 -1.18 -20.67 -2.90
CA GLY A 89 -1.85 -21.53 -3.89
C GLY A 89 -1.60 -21.12 -5.33
N ASN A 90 -1.34 -19.83 -5.59
CA ASN A 90 -0.96 -19.37 -6.93
C ASN A 90 0.54 -19.61 -7.23
N LEU A 91 1.41 -19.61 -6.20
CA LEU A 91 2.83 -19.97 -6.35
C LEU A 91 2.97 -21.46 -6.73
N SER A 92 2.14 -22.34 -6.16
CA SER A 92 2.15 -23.77 -6.49
C SER A 92 1.61 -24.08 -7.90
N VAL A 93 0.76 -23.22 -8.46
CA VAL A 93 0.22 -23.37 -9.82
C VAL A 93 1.07 -22.64 -10.88
N GLY A 94 1.70 -21.52 -10.50
CA GLY A 94 2.40 -20.60 -11.40
C GLY A 94 3.92 -20.78 -11.50
N ARG A 95 4.52 -21.74 -10.79
CA ARG A 95 5.91 -22.18 -11.01
C ARG A 95 5.96 -23.65 -11.44
N ARG A 96 5.12 -24.03 -12.42
CA ARG A 96 5.59 -25.01 -13.41
C ARG A 96 6.66 -24.31 -14.22
N THR A 97 7.89 -24.41 -13.73
CA THR A 97 9.15 -24.34 -14.47
C THR A 97 9.02 -23.73 -15.87
N ALA A 98 9.35 -22.45 -16.01
CA ALA A 98 10.09 -22.07 -17.21
C ALA A 98 11.38 -22.89 -17.16
N ASN A 99 11.37 -24.09 -17.74
CA ASN A 99 12.55 -24.91 -17.96
C ASN A 99 13.43 -24.11 -18.93
N PHE A 100 14.33 -23.31 -18.37
CA PHE A 100 15.33 -22.54 -19.10
C PHE A 100 16.42 -23.44 -19.72
N GLU A 101 16.31 -24.77 -19.54
CA GLU A 101 17.24 -25.77 -20.09
C GLU A 101 16.91 -26.19 -21.54
N GLY A 102 15.81 -25.71 -22.13
CA GLY A 102 15.41 -26.10 -23.50
C GLY A 102 15.93 -25.23 -24.66
N ILE A 103 16.67 -24.14 -24.40
CA ILE A 103 17.00 -23.13 -25.44
C ILE A 103 18.48 -23.19 -25.90
N ARG A 104 19.33 -24.06 -25.33
CA ARG A 104 20.78 -24.06 -25.63
C ARG A 104 21.27 -25.12 -26.62
N THR A 105 20.40 -25.84 -27.32
CA THR A 105 20.81 -26.75 -28.40
C THR A 105 19.80 -26.69 -29.55
N GLY A 106 20.04 -25.78 -30.48
CA GLY A 106 19.21 -25.56 -31.66
C GLY A 106 19.76 -24.41 -32.49
N GLY A 107 20.91 -24.66 -33.13
CA GLY A 107 21.63 -23.75 -34.02
C GLY A 107 22.96 -24.34 -34.42
#